data_AF-A0A9X9F229-F1
#
_entry.id   AF-A0A9X9F229-F1
#
_cell.length_a   1.000
_cell.length_b   1.000
_cell.length_c   1.000
_cell.angle_alpha   90.00
_cell.angle_beta   90.00
_cell.angle_gamma   90.00
#
_symmetry.space_group_name_H-M   'P 1'
#
loop_
_entity.id
_entity.type
_entity.pdbx_description
1 polymer ?
#
loop_
_entity_poly.entity_id
_entity_poly.type
_entity_poly.pdbx_seq_one_letter_code
_entity_poly.pdbx_strand_id
1 'polypeptide(L)'
;FDGETYKNEVEKRENATVGLSVPRGKIFDREGNPVVDNKSLRTITYTKVKGVKQEEILKSARQLADIIEMPQEDIDKLTETDKKDFWMQLNPELAQDLVSKKEIDKFRDKDITGKKLDKKIEDLKRKRVTDKNLQELTAKDIEVLAIKSKMTSGF
;
A
#
# COMPACT_ATOMS: atom_id res chain seq x y z
N PHE A 1 -16.75 -15.62 40.02
CA PHE A 1 -16.58 -14.41 39.21
C PHE A 1 -15.57 -14.56 38.07
N ASP A 2 -15.16 -15.80 37.69
CA ASP A 2 -14.19 -16.04 36.60
C ASP A 2 -14.73 -16.85 35.42
N GLY A 3 -16.01 -17.24 35.42
CA GLY A 3 -16.57 -18.03 34.31
C GLY A 3 -16.92 -17.21 33.07
N GLU A 4 -17.46 -16.01 33.27
CA GLU A 4 -17.93 -15.13 32.19
C GLU A 4 -16.79 -14.43 31.45
N THR A 5 -15.70 -14.11 32.15
CA THR A 5 -14.48 -13.51 31.55
C THR A 5 -13.80 -14.49 30.60
N TYR A 6 -13.63 -15.74 31.02
CA TYR A 6 -13.04 -16.77 30.15
C TYR A 6 -13.96 -17.15 28.98
N LYS A 7 -15.28 -17.14 29.18
CA LYS A 7 -16.24 -17.39 28.09
C LYS A 7 -16.20 -16.28 27.03
N ASN A 8 -16.08 -15.02 27.44
CA ASN A 8 -15.94 -13.88 26.53
C ASN A 8 -14.59 -13.85 25.79
N GLU A 9 -13.50 -14.32 26.41
CA GLU A 9 -12.21 -14.49 25.71
C GLU A 9 -12.23 -15.63 24.69
N VAL A 10 -12.94 -16.72 24.99
CA VAL A 10 -13.14 -17.85 24.06
C VAL A 10 -14.09 -17.48 22.92
N GLU A 11 -15.17 -16.73 23.20
CA GLU A 11 -16.07 -16.20 22.16
C GLU A 11 -15.38 -15.13 21.28
N LYS A 12 -14.42 -14.36 21.81
CA LYS A 12 -13.54 -13.49 20.99
C LYS A 12 -12.59 -14.26 20.07
N ARG A 13 -12.33 -15.54 20.34
CA ARG A 13 -11.72 -16.47 19.40
C ARG A 13 -12.82 -17.16 18.58
N GLU A 14 -13.72 -16.37 17.97
CA GLU A 14 -14.64 -16.89 16.96
C GLU A 14 -13.80 -17.70 15.98
N ASN A 15 -14.01 -19.01 16.00
CA ASN A 15 -13.41 -19.92 15.06
C ASN A 15 -13.83 -19.43 13.67
N ALA A 16 -12.91 -18.74 12.99
CA ALA A 16 -13.04 -18.41 11.58
C ALA A 16 -13.11 -19.76 10.86
N THR A 17 -14.33 -20.27 10.72
CA THR A 17 -14.59 -21.52 10.04
C THR A 17 -14.45 -21.18 8.57
N VAL A 18 -13.22 -21.27 8.07
CA VAL A 18 -12.92 -21.01 6.67
C VAL A 18 -13.57 -22.13 5.88
N GLY A 19 -14.75 -21.86 5.33
CA GLY A 19 -15.39 -22.74 4.38
C GLY A 19 -14.48 -22.85 3.16
N LEU A 20 -13.81 -24.00 3.00
CA LEU A 20 -13.03 -24.27 1.80
C LEU A 20 -14.01 -24.46 0.64
N SER A 21 -14.11 -23.44 -0.23
CA SER A 21 -14.93 -23.50 -1.43
C SER A 21 -14.36 -24.55 -2.38
N VAL A 22 -15.19 -25.53 -2.77
CA VAL A 22 -14.78 -26.55 -3.74
C VAL A 22 -14.75 -25.97 -5.17
N PRO A 23 -13.84 -26.46 -6.04
CA PRO A 23 -13.84 -26.10 -7.45
C PRO A 23 -15.21 -26.31 -8.11
N ARG A 24 -15.68 -25.32 -8.87
CA ARG A 24 -16.86 -25.51 -9.74
C ARG A 24 -16.53 -26.49 -10.87
N GLY A 25 -17.55 -27.20 -11.35
CA GLY A 25 -17.45 -28.09 -12.51
C GLY A 25 -17.08 -27.33 -13.79
N LYS A 26 -16.40 -28.02 -14.72
CA LYS A 26 -16.06 -27.49 -16.04
C LYS A 26 -17.29 -27.50 -16.96
N ILE A 27 -17.41 -26.51 -17.84
CA ILE A 27 -18.47 -26.44 -18.86
C ILE A 27 -17.83 -26.66 -20.22
N PHE A 28 -18.42 -27.56 -21.01
CA PHE A 28 -17.95 -27.90 -22.36
C PHE A 28 -18.96 -27.47 -23.41
N ASP A 29 -18.49 -27.12 -24.62
CA ASP A 29 -19.35 -26.91 -25.78
C ASP A 29 -19.84 -28.26 -26.36
N ARG A 30 -20.62 -28.20 -27.46
CA ARG A 30 -21.16 -29.39 -28.12
C ARG A 30 -20.09 -30.28 -28.76
N GLU A 31 -18.90 -29.73 -29.03
CA GLU A 31 -17.76 -30.43 -29.63
C GLU A 31 -16.79 -30.96 -28.56
N GLY A 32 -17.06 -30.70 -27.27
CA GLY A 32 -16.27 -31.17 -26.15
C GLY A 32 -15.14 -30.23 -25.74
N ASN A 33 -15.09 -28.99 -26.24
CA ASN A 33 -14.07 -28.02 -25.83
C ASN A 33 -14.48 -27.32 -24.52
N PRO A 34 -13.55 -27.16 -23.56
CA PRO A 34 -13.84 -26.46 -22.31
C PRO A 34 -14.06 -24.96 -22.56
N VAL A 35 -15.25 -24.47 -22.21
CA VAL A 35 -15.64 -23.05 -22.26
C VAL A 35 -15.40 -22.38 -20.91
N VAL A 36 -15.61 -23.11 -19.81
CA VAL A 36 -15.35 -22.63 -18.45
C VAL A 36 -14.53 -23.68 -17.72
N ASP A 37 -13.37 -23.27 -17.22
CA ASP A 37 -12.47 -24.09 -16.40
C ASP A 37 -12.11 -23.36 -15.11
N ASN A 38 -11.70 -24.12 -14.10
CA ASN A 38 -11.19 -23.57 -12.85
C ASN A 38 -9.66 -23.45 -12.92
N LYS A 39 -9.14 -22.26 -12.61
CA LYS A 39 -7.72 -22.02 -12.40
C LYS A 39 -7.48 -21.80 -10.91
N SER A 40 -6.67 -22.66 -10.30
CA SER A 40 -6.22 -22.44 -8.92
C SER A 40 -5.32 -21.22 -8.87
N LEU A 41 -5.81 -20.14 -8.24
CA LEU A 41 -5.06 -18.91 -8.02
C LEU A 41 -4.59 -18.85 -6.58
N ARG A 42 -3.30 -18.56 -6.38
CA ARG A 42 -2.75 -18.26 -5.06
C ARG A 42 -3.04 -16.80 -4.74
N THR A 43 -3.75 -16.55 -3.65
CA THR A 43 -4.14 -15.20 -3.24
C THR A 43 -3.51 -14.87 -1.90
N ILE A 44 -2.84 -13.72 -1.82
CA ILE A 44 -2.33 -13.14 -0.59
C ILE A 44 -3.26 -12.00 -0.20
N THR A 45 -3.92 -12.13 0.95
CA THR A 45 -4.86 -11.12 1.45
C THR A 45 -4.22 -10.36 2.59
N TYR A 46 -4.18 -9.03 2.49
CA TYR A 46 -3.75 -8.15 3.57
C TYR A 46 -4.97 -7.52 4.25
N THR A 47 -5.10 -7.76 5.55
CA THR A 47 -6.15 -7.14 6.38
C THR A 47 -5.53 -6.03 7.23
N LYS A 48 -5.88 -4.78 6.92
CA LYS A 48 -5.40 -3.63 7.67
C LYS A 48 -6.09 -3.55 9.04
N VAL A 49 -5.32 -3.66 10.11
CA VAL A 49 -5.83 -3.46 11.49
C VAL A 49 -6.03 -1.95 11.75
N LYS A 50 -7.10 -1.59 12.46
CA LYS A 50 -7.35 -0.19 12.86
C LYS A 50 -6.20 0.32 13.74
N GLY A 51 -5.63 1.47 13.37
CA GLY A 51 -4.55 2.11 14.13
C GLY A 51 -3.13 1.67 13.77
N VAL A 52 -2.95 0.78 12.78
CA VAL A 52 -1.61 0.41 12.30
C VAL A 52 -0.86 1.64 11.77
N LYS A 53 0.42 1.78 12.13
CA LYS A 53 1.25 2.89 11.68
C LYS A 53 1.69 2.68 10.24
N GLN A 54 1.84 3.77 9.49
CA GLN A 54 2.29 3.72 8.09
C GLN A 54 3.71 3.11 7.96
N GLU A 55 4.55 3.27 8.97
CA GLU A 55 5.89 2.67 9.06
C GLU A 55 5.83 1.14 9.15
N GLU A 56 4.87 0.59 9.89
CA GLU A 56 4.69 -0.87 10.02
C GLU A 56 4.16 -1.49 8.74
N ILE A 57 3.26 -0.80 8.03
CA ILE A 57 2.82 -1.19 6.68
C ILE A 57 4.03 -1.23 5.74
N LEU A 58 4.86 -0.19 5.75
CA LEU A 58 6.06 -0.14 4.90
C LEU A 58 7.04 -1.27 5.23
N LYS A 59 7.27 -1.54 6.51
CA LYS A 59 8.13 -2.65 6.95
C LYS A 59 7.60 -3.99 6.43
N SER A 60 6.29 -4.21 6.54
CA SER A 60 5.64 -5.42 6.05
C SER A 60 5.76 -5.54 4.52
N ALA A 61 5.56 -4.44 3.79
CA ALA A 61 5.73 -4.39 2.34
C ALA A 61 7.17 -4.73 1.90
N ARG A 62 8.19 -4.25 2.65
CA ARG A 62 9.59 -4.63 2.41
C ARG A 62 9.85 -6.12 2.58
N GLN A 63 9.36 -6.69 3.68
CA GLN A 63 9.49 -8.13 3.94
C GLN A 63 8.77 -8.96 2.88
N LEU A 64 7.63 -8.49 2.38
CA LEU A 64 6.91 -9.15 1.30
C LEU A 64 7.68 -9.05 -0.03
N ALA A 65 8.27 -7.91 -0.35
CA ALA A 65 9.08 -7.75 -1.57
C ALA A 65 10.30 -8.68 -1.63
N ASP A 66 10.78 -9.18 -0.48
CA ASP A 66 11.83 -10.19 -0.44
C ASP A 66 11.35 -11.61 -0.81
N ILE A 67 10.04 -11.86 -0.76
CA ILE A 67 9.42 -13.19 -0.87
C ILE A 67 8.58 -13.29 -2.14
N ILE A 68 7.98 -12.19 -2.59
CA ILE A 68 7.08 -12.14 -3.74
C ILE A 68 7.53 -11.10 -4.76
N GLU A 69 7.42 -11.47 -6.03
CA GLU A 69 7.62 -10.56 -7.16
C GLU A 69 6.27 -10.00 -7.60
N MET A 70 6.21 -8.69 -7.83
CA MET A 70 5.01 -8.04 -8.32
C MET A 70 4.96 -8.10 -9.86
N PRO A 71 3.82 -8.47 -10.46
CA PRO A 71 3.69 -8.46 -11.91
C PRO A 71 3.86 -7.04 -12.45
N GLN A 72 4.51 -6.93 -13.62
CA GLN A 72 4.81 -5.64 -14.26
C GLN A 72 3.55 -4.77 -14.47
N GLU A 73 2.41 -5.40 -14.77
CA GLU A 73 1.13 -4.71 -14.93
C GLU A 73 0.70 -3.92 -13.69
N ASP A 74 1.08 -4.36 -12.49
CA ASP A 74 0.79 -3.64 -11.25
C ASP A 74 1.83 -2.58 -10.93
N ILE A 75 3.07 -2.75 -11.41
CA ILE A 75 4.11 -1.72 -11.36
C ILE A 75 3.76 -0.56 -12.30
N ASP A 76 3.25 -0.86 -13.50
CA ASP A 76 2.90 0.14 -14.51
C ASP A 76 1.68 0.98 -14.11
N LYS A 77 0.82 0.45 -13.23
CA LYS A 77 -0.29 1.20 -12.64
C LYS A 77 0.16 2.22 -11.60
N LEU A 78 1.42 2.22 -11.17
CA LEU A 78 1.92 3.18 -10.20
C LEU A 78 1.99 4.58 -10.81
N THR A 79 1.28 5.52 -10.20
CA THR A 79 1.27 6.92 -10.62
C THR A 79 2.62 7.57 -10.32
N GLU A 80 3.02 8.56 -11.12
CA GLU A 80 4.20 9.37 -10.80
C GLU A 80 4.11 10.00 -9.40
N THR A 81 2.91 10.38 -8.97
CA THR A 81 2.65 10.90 -7.63
C THR A 81 3.05 9.90 -6.55
N ASP A 82 2.73 8.62 -6.73
CA ASP A 82 3.06 7.56 -5.77
C ASP A 82 4.57 7.37 -5.66
N LYS A 83 5.28 7.43 -6.80
CA LYS A 83 6.75 7.34 -6.86
C LYS A 83 7.40 8.53 -6.14
N LYS A 84 6.88 9.74 -6.36
CA LYS A 84 7.36 10.97 -5.70
C LYS A 84 7.13 10.92 -4.19
N ASP A 85 5.95 10.52 -3.74
CA ASP A 85 5.63 10.35 -2.32
C ASP A 85 6.53 9.30 -1.67
N PHE A 86 6.80 8.21 -2.37
CA PHE A 86 7.68 7.16 -1.88
C PHE A 86 9.12 7.64 -1.73
N TRP A 87 9.66 8.35 -2.74
CA TRP A 87 11.00 8.93 -2.65
C TRP A 87 11.12 9.92 -1.48
N MET A 88 10.09 10.76 -1.25
CA MET A 88 10.06 11.67 -0.10
C MET A 88 10.02 10.91 1.24
N GLN A 89 9.36 9.75 1.28
CA GLN A 89 9.31 8.91 2.48
C GLN A 89 10.64 8.19 2.74
N LEU A 90 11.39 7.83 1.69
CA LEU A 90 12.71 7.21 1.80
C LEU A 90 13.79 8.22 2.21
N ASN A 91 13.71 9.45 1.70
CA ASN A 91 14.72 10.49 1.87
C ASN A 91 14.14 11.72 2.58
N PRO A 92 13.79 11.62 3.87
CA PRO A 92 13.16 12.73 4.59
C PRO A 92 14.04 13.98 4.65
N GLU A 93 15.37 13.82 4.74
CA GLU A 93 16.32 14.94 4.80
C GLU A 93 16.41 15.68 3.46
N LEU A 94 16.57 14.96 2.34
CA LEU A 94 16.60 15.56 1.00
C LEU A 94 15.25 16.20 0.67
N ALA A 95 14.14 15.57 1.05
CA ALA A 95 12.81 16.13 0.85
C ALA A 95 12.57 17.42 1.67
N GLN A 96 13.21 17.56 2.83
CA GLN A 96 13.20 18.80 3.60
C GLN A 96 14.09 19.87 2.99
N ASP A 97 15.28 19.51 2.50
CA ASP A 97 16.19 20.47 1.87
C ASP A 97 15.63 21.05 0.55
N LEU A 98 14.80 20.28 -0.16
CA LEU A 98 14.06 20.75 -1.32
C LEU A 98 13.15 21.96 -1.01
N VAL A 99 12.75 22.20 0.25
CA VAL A 99 11.92 23.35 0.64
C VAL A 99 12.61 24.18 1.72
N SER A 100 13.03 25.38 1.35
CA SER A 100 13.62 26.32 2.30
C SER A 100 12.64 26.72 3.40
N LYS A 101 13.13 26.86 4.64
CA LYS A 101 12.36 27.43 5.77
C LYS A 101 11.69 28.76 5.41
N LYS A 102 12.33 29.58 4.56
CA LYS A 102 11.80 30.87 4.08
C LYS A 102 10.52 30.74 3.27
N GLU A 103 10.34 29.62 2.58
CA GLU A 103 9.12 29.38 1.79
C GLU A 103 7.99 28.85 2.65
N ILE A 104 8.32 28.02 3.65
CA ILE A 104 7.37 27.57 4.67
C ILE A 104 6.81 28.79 5.42
N ASP A 105 7.67 29.73 5.81
CA ASP A 105 7.25 30.97 6.49
C ASP A 105 6.43 31.89 5.58
N LYS A 106 6.75 32.01 4.28
CA LYS A 106 5.91 32.74 3.31
C LYS A 106 4.48 32.18 3.17
N PHE A 107 4.27 30.89 3.43
CA PHE A 107 2.92 30.32 3.42
C PHE A 107 2.18 30.55 4.74
N ARG A 108 2.91 30.61 5.86
CA ARG A 108 2.36 31.02 7.16
C ARG A 108 1.91 32.49 7.13
N ASP A 109 2.69 33.36 6.50
CA ASP A 109 2.37 34.79 6.34
C ASP A 109 1.14 35.05 5.46
N LYS A 110 0.74 34.06 4.63
CA LYS A 110 -0.46 34.13 3.77
C LYS A 110 -1.73 33.61 4.45
N ASP A 111 -1.73 33.48 5.78
CA ASP A 111 -2.86 32.98 6.59
C ASP A 111 -3.27 31.53 6.25
N ILE A 112 -2.38 30.77 5.61
CA ILE A 112 -2.61 29.36 5.33
C ILE A 112 -2.20 28.58 6.58
N THR A 113 -3.18 28.14 7.36
CA THR A 113 -2.97 27.43 8.62
C THR A 113 -3.46 25.98 8.58
N GLY A 114 -2.85 25.15 9.43
CA GLY A 114 -3.19 23.73 9.59
C GLY A 114 -3.03 22.89 8.32
N LYS A 115 -3.97 21.95 8.08
CA LYS A 115 -3.91 20.97 6.98
C LYS A 115 -3.73 21.56 5.58
N LYS A 116 -4.14 22.82 5.36
CA LYS A 116 -3.96 23.51 4.06
C LYS A 116 -2.50 23.88 3.82
N LEU A 117 -1.76 24.21 4.87
CA LEU A 117 -0.34 24.52 4.81
C LEU A 117 0.44 23.26 4.46
N ASP A 118 0.18 22.18 5.19
CA ASP A 118 0.83 20.88 5.00
C ASP A 118 0.62 20.38 3.58
N LYS A 119 -0.62 20.41 3.08
CA LYS A 119 -0.92 20.02 1.70
C LYS A 119 -0.13 20.83 0.67
N LYS A 120 -0.02 22.15 0.88
CA LYS A 120 0.68 23.04 -0.05
C LYS A 120 2.20 22.84 -0.02
N ILE A 121 2.75 22.52 1.15
CA ILE A 121 4.16 22.14 1.31
C ILE A 121 4.42 20.81 0.60
N GLU A 122 3.58 19.81 0.81
CA GLU A 122 3.70 18.50 0.13
C GLU A 122 3.58 18.64 -1.39
N ASP A 123 2.61 19.42 -1.89
CA ASP A 123 2.48 19.72 -3.32
C ASP A 123 3.73 20.42 -3.88
N LEU A 124 4.38 21.30 -3.11
CA LEU A 124 5.62 21.95 -3.52
C LEU A 124 6.80 20.99 -3.54
N LYS A 125 6.93 20.14 -2.52
CA LYS A 125 7.96 19.10 -2.51
C LYS A 125 7.79 18.20 -3.73
N ARG A 126 6.57 17.72 -4.01
CA ARG A 126 6.26 16.91 -5.21
C ARG A 126 6.63 17.59 -6.52
N LYS A 127 6.44 18.91 -6.62
CA LYS A 127 6.82 19.68 -7.83
C LYS A 127 8.33 19.82 -7.98
N ARG A 128 9.08 19.79 -6.89
CA ARG A 128 10.55 19.92 -6.88
C ARG A 128 11.29 18.61 -7.01
N VAL A 129 10.63 17.48 -6.71
CA VAL A 129 11.16 16.16 -7.03
C VAL A 129 11.27 16.05 -8.55
N THR A 130 12.52 16.04 -9.04
CA THR A 130 12.84 15.88 -10.46
C THR A 130 12.92 14.41 -10.84
N ASP A 131 12.84 14.11 -12.14
CA ASP A 131 12.95 12.74 -12.64
C ASP A 131 14.29 12.08 -12.31
N LYS A 132 15.36 12.89 -12.11
CA LYS A 132 16.67 12.40 -11.66
C LYS A 132 16.60 11.74 -10.28
N ASN A 133 15.81 12.31 -9.37
CA ASN A 133 15.61 11.75 -8.04
C ASN A 133 14.81 10.45 -8.12
N LEU A 134 13.86 10.36 -9.05
CA LEU A 134 13.09 9.13 -9.28
C LEU A 134 13.95 8.01 -9.85
N GLN A 135 15.04 8.32 -10.57
CA GLN A 135 16.01 7.33 -11.06
C GLN A 135 16.88 6.73 -9.94
N GLU A 136 16.93 7.35 -8.77
CA GLU A 136 17.61 6.76 -7.60
C GLU A 136 16.83 5.58 -7.00
N LEU A 137 15.54 5.47 -7.30
CA LEU A 137 14.71 4.35 -6.84
C LEU A 137 15.14 3.06 -7.54
N THR A 138 15.50 2.06 -6.75
CA THR A 138 15.85 0.74 -7.28
C THR A 138 14.60 -0.02 -7.73
N ALA A 139 14.76 -1.06 -8.56
CA ALA A 139 13.65 -1.95 -8.94
C ALA A 139 12.93 -2.52 -7.70
N LYS A 140 13.69 -2.86 -6.66
CA LYS A 140 13.17 -3.35 -5.39
C LYS A 140 12.34 -2.30 -4.66
N ASP A 141 12.75 -1.04 -4.68
CA ASP A 141 11.99 0.07 -4.12
C ASP A 141 10.64 0.25 -4.82
N ILE A 142 10.61 0.04 -6.14
CA ILE A 142 9.39 0.10 -6.95
C ILE A 142 8.45 -1.07 -6.60
N GLU A 143 8.97 -2.28 -6.39
CA GLU A 143 8.17 -3.42 -5.93
C GLU A 143 7.58 -3.21 -4.54
N VAL A 144 8.38 -2.69 -3.60
CA VAL A 144 7.90 -2.32 -2.27
C VAL A 144 6.77 -1.29 -2.36
N LEU A 145 6.90 -0.31 -3.25
CA LEU A 145 5.85 0.67 -3.53
C LEU A 145 4.59 0.01 -4.09
N ALA A 146 4.72 -0.91 -5.05
CA ALA A 146 3.60 -1.66 -5.62
C ALA A 146 2.83 -2.44 -4.53
N ILE A 147 3.54 -3.19 -3.69
CA ILE A 147 2.95 -3.96 -2.59
C ILE A 147 2.27 -3.03 -1.59
N LYS A 148 2.97 -1.97 -1.14
CA LYS A 148 2.42 -0.97 -0.21
C LYS A 148 1.15 -0.35 -0.80
N SER A 149 1.16 0.03 -2.08
CA SER A 149 0.00 0.62 -2.75
C SER A 149 -1.21 -0.29 -2.64
N LYS A 150 -1.06 -1.59 -2.97
CA LYS A 150 -2.13 -2.61 -2.84
C LYS A 150 -2.63 -2.78 -1.41
N MET A 151 -1.73 -2.74 -0.42
CA MET A 151 -2.08 -2.82 1.00
C MET A 151 -2.87 -1.59 1.47
N THR A 152 -2.62 -0.42 0.88
CA THR A 152 -3.29 0.84 1.23
C THR A 152 -4.55 1.15 0.42
N SER A 153 -4.66 0.61 -0.80
CA SER A 153 -5.81 0.78 -1.70
C SER A 153 -7.02 -0.08 -1.30
N GLY A 154 -6.92 -0.84 -0.21
CA GLY A 154 -8.02 -1.62 0.34
C GLY A 154 -9.11 -0.72 0.93
N PHE A 155 -10.35 -1.00 0.53
CA PHE A 155 -11.61 -0.37 0.99
C PHE A 155 -11.77 -0.40 2.52
#